data_AF-A0A6B3F8Y9-F1
#
_entry.id   AF-A0A6B3F8Y9-F1
#
_cell.length_a   1.000
_cell.length_b   1.000
_cell.length_c   1.000
_cell.angle_alpha   90.00
_cell.angle_beta   90.00
_cell.angle_gamma   90.00
#
_symmetry.space_group_name_H-M   'P 1'
#
loop_
_entity.id
_entity.type
_entity.pdbx_description
1 polymer ?
#
loop_
_entity_poly.entity_id
_entity_poly.type
_entity_poly.pdbx_seq_one_letter_code
_entity_poly.pdbx_strand_id
1 'polypeptide(L)'
;RRKAMKAAIDTMPPFRRVTGPATRLRVKATLRSALNDAIGQQIITFNPAAHVEIDPVRKPKALVWTDERVAKWEQTGEKPSPVMVWTPEQTGAFLDFVAEDRLYAMWHLIAFRGLRRGEACGQPWSETNLDTHSLTVSSQLVQDGWDVEASDP
;
A
#
# COMPACT_ATOMS: atom_id res chain seq x y z
N ARG A 1 -2.41 35.89 16.13
CA ARG A 1 -1.52 34.99 15.37
C ARG A 1 -2.25 33.82 14.69
N ARG A 2 -2.93 32.91 15.42
CA ARG A 2 -3.63 31.74 14.85
C ARG A 2 -4.69 32.09 13.78
N LYS A 3 -5.50 33.13 14.04
CA LYS A 3 -6.53 33.64 13.10
C LYS A 3 -5.92 34.18 11.80
N ALA A 4 -4.76 34.85 11.89
CA ALA A 4 -4.05 35.38 10.73
C ALA A 4 -3.41 34.28 9.87
N MET A 5 -2.85 33.23 10.48
CA MET A 5 -2.37 32.06 9.74
C MET A 5 -3.50 31.29 9.07
N LYS A 6 -4.67 31.17 9.73
CA LYS A 6 -5.84 30.52 9.13
C LYS A 6 -6.32 31.28 7.89
N ALA A 7 -6.45 32.61 7.98
CA ALA A 7 -6.80 33.47 6.84
C ALA A 7 -5.74 33.41 5.71
N ALA A 8 -4.46 33.27 6.05
CA ALA A 8 -3.40 33.09 5.06
C ALA A 8 -3.49 31.72 4.35
N ILE A 9 -3.86 30.64 5.06
CA ILE A 9 -4.10 29.32 4.46
C ILE A 9 -5.33 29.35 3.55
N ASP A 10 -6.40 30.03 3.98
CA ASP A 10 -7.66 30.12 3.22
C ASP A 10 -7.52 30.93 1.92
N THR A 11 -6.51 31.81 1.82
CA THR A 11 -6.22 32.63 0.63
C THR A 11 -5.21 31.99 -0.33
N MET A 12 -4.59 30.87 0.06
CA MET A 12 -3.72 30.13 -0.85
C MET A 12 -4.56 29.48 -1.96
N PRO A 13 -4.11 29.51 -3.24
CA PRO A 13 -4.71 28.70 -4.29
C PRO A 13 -4.79 27.25 -3.80
N PRO A 14 -5.82 26.46 -4.16
CA PRO A 14 -6.00 25.11 -3.65
C PRO A 14 -4.75 24.27 -3.90
N PHE A 15 -3.86 24.20 -2.91
CA PHE A 15 -2.48 23.83 -3.20
C PHE A 15 -2.29 22.32 -3.24
N ARG A 16 -3.23 21.51 -2.75
CA ARG A 16 -3.00 20.06 -2.65
C ARG A 16 -4.28 19.25 -2.80
N ARG A 17 -4.14 18.15 -3.55
CA ARG A 17 -5.04 17.00 -3.50
C ARG A 17 -5.35 16.70 -2.03
N VAL A 18 -6.63 16.77 -1.64
CA VAL A 18 -7.06 16.38 -0.31
C VAL A 18 -6.68 14.91 -0.12
N THR A 19 -5.72 14.64 0.76
CA THR A 19 -5.23 13.28 1.00
C THR A 19 -6.14 12.56 1.99
N GLY A 20 -6.35 11.27 1.77
CA GLY A 20 -7.17 10.44 2.65
C GLY A 20 -6.63 10.37 4.10
N PRO A 21 -7.46 9.97 5.08
CA PRO A 21 -7.09 9.95 6.49
C PRO A 21 -5.79 9.19 6.79
N ALA A 22 -5.57 8.02 6.17
CA ALA A 22 -4.37 7.21 6.38
C ALA A 22 -3.10 7.95 5.91
N THR A 23 -3.19 8.67 4.80
CA THR A 23 -2.09 9.47 4.27
C THR A 23 -1.77 10.63 5.19
N ARG A 24 -2.78 11.30 5.77
CA ARG A 24 -2.55 12.37 6.77
C ARG A 24 -1.77 11.86 7.98
N LEU A 25 -2.09 10.67 8.48
CA LEU A 25 -1.33 10.04 9.57
C LEU A 25 0.13 9.73 9.17
N ARG A 26 0.37 9.20 7.97
CA ARG A 26 1.73 8.92 7.47
C ARG A 26 2.55 10.19 7.27
N VAL A 27 1.94 11.25 6.75
CA VAL A 27 2.57 12.57 6.62
C VAL A 27 2.94 13.12 8.00
N LYS A 28 2.02 13.08 8.98
CA LYS A 28 2.32 13.50 10.36
C LYS A 28 3.46 12.67 10.97
N ALA A 29 3.48 11.35 10.76
CA ALA A 29 4.54 10.50 11.29
C ALA A 29 5.92 10.88 10.71
N THR A 30 5.99 11.12 9.40
CA THR A 30 7.21 11.56 8.70
C THR A 30 7.69 12.92 9.23
N LEU A 31 6.79 13.91 9.32
CA LEU A 31 7.10 15.23 9.87
C LEU A 31 7.56 15.14 11.33
N ARG A 32 6.88 14.32 12.14
CA ARG A 32 7.27 14.12 13.54
C ARG A 32 8.69 13.56 13.64
N SER A 33 9.07 12.60 12.79
CA SER A 33 10.44 12.06 12.75
C SER A 33 11.45 13.14 12.40
N ALA A 34 11.29 13.81 11.26
CA ALA A 34 12.24 14.83 10.80
C ALA A 34 12.39 15.99 11.81
N LEU A 35 11.30 16.38 12.47
CA LEU A 35 11.34 17.43 13.49
C LEU A 35 11.96 16.94 14.82
N ASN A 36 11.90 15.64 15.13
CA ASN A 36 12.68 15.10 16.25
C ASN A 36 14.18 15.10 15.93
N ASP A 37 14.56 14.77 14.69
CA ASP A 37 15.96 14.85 14.26
C ASP A 37 16.48 16.29 14.35
N ALA A 38 15.67 17.27 13.98
CA ALA A 38 15.99 18.70 14.12
C ALA A 38 16.17 19.14 15.59
N ILE A 39 15.45 18.54 16.54
CA ILE A 39 15.70 18.75 17.98
C ILE A 39 17.04 18.14 18.38
N GLY A 40 17.33 16.92 17.92
CA GLY A 40 18.63 16.27 18.15
C GLY A 40 19.80 17.10 17.64
N GLN A 41 19.60 17.80 16.51
CA GLN A 41 20.56 18.75 15.93
C GLN A 41 20.48 20.17 16.54
N GLN A 42 19.63 20.38 17.56
CA GLN A 42 19.44 21.66 18.24
C GLN A 42 18.98 22.84 17.34
N ILE A 43 18.40 22.56 16.18
CA ILE A 43 17.85 23.57 15.26
C ILE A 43 16.55 24.15 15.81
N ILE A 44 15.74 23.30 16.45
CA ILE A 44 14.50 23.68 17.12
C ILE A 44 14.47 23.09 18.53
N THR A 45 13.71 23.72 19.41
CA THR A 45 13.62 23.33 20.82
C THR A 45 12.43 22.42 21.15
N PHE A 46 11.47 22.29 20.24
CA PHE A 46 10.31 21.44 20.41
C PHE A 46 9.75 20.98 19.06
N ASN A 47 8.96 19.90 19.07
CA ASN A 47 8.41 19.30 17.87
C ASN A 47 6.95 19.76 17.67
N PRO A 48 6.65 20.69 16.75
CA PRO A 48 5.28 21.14 16.54
C PRO A 48 4.34 20.03 16.03
N ALA A 49 4.84 19.03 15.29
CA ALA A 49 4.01 17.91 14.82
C ALA A 49 3.56 16.98 15.95
N ALA A 50 4.19 17.04 17.13
CA ALA A 50 3.73 16.32 18.31
C ALA A 50 2.34 16.75 18.80
N HIS A 51 1.99 18.01 18.56
CA HIS A 51 0.76 18.63 19.06
C HIS A 51 -0.35 18.68 18.02
N VAL A 52 -0.14 18.10 16.84
CA VAL A 52 -1.17 18.01 15.79
C VAL A 52 -2.07 16.82 16.08
N GLU A 53 -3.34 17.05 16.36
CA GLU A 53 -4.34 15.98 16.53
C GLU A 53 -4.91 15.56 15.17
N ILE A 54 -4.96 14.25 14.92
CA ILE A 54 -5.55 13.67 13.71
C ILE A 54 -6.36 12.47 14.16
N ASP A 55 -7.56 12.32 13.61
CA ASP A 55 -8.41 11.18 13.89
C ASP A 55 -7.68 9.87 13.58
N PRO A 56 -7.76 8.87 14.47
CA PRO A 56 -7.17 7.57 14.23
C PRO A 56 -7.85 6.90 13.03
N VAL A 57 -7.05 6.25 12.19
CA VAL A 57 -7.55 5.46 11.07
C VAL A 57 -7.55 4.00 11.47
N ARG A 58 -8.74 3.39 11.47
CA ARG A 58 -8.87 1.96 11.72
C ARG A 58 -8.43 1.20 10.47
N LYS A 59 -7.58 0.20 10.65
CA LYS A 59 -7.23 -0.73 9.57
C LYS A 59 -8.52 -1.47 9.16
N PRO A 60 -8.84 -1.54 7.85
CA PRO A 60 -9.98 -2.32 7.40
C PRO A 60 -9.78 -3.79 7.75
N LYS A 61 -10.86 -4.46 8.17
CA LYS A 61 -10.82 -5.91 8.43
C LYS A 61 -10.86 -6.65 7.11
N ALA A 62 -9.90 -7.53 6.86
CA ALA A 62 -10.00 -8.46 5.74
C ALA A 62 -11.18 -9.42 5.96
N LEU A 63 -12.02 -9.60 4.94
CA LEU A 63 -13.11 -10.57 4.96
C LEU A 63 -13.00 -11.50 3.74
N VAL A 64 -13.46 -12.73 3.89
CA VAL A 64 -13.45 -13.71 2.79
C VAL A 64 -14.73 -13.57 1.96
N TRP A 65 -14.62 -13.73 0.64
CA TRP A 65 -15.75 -13.82 -0.28
C TRP A 65 -16.48 -15.17 -0.14
N THR A 66 -17.31 -15.32 0.90
CA THR A 66 -18.23 -16.47 1.00
C THR A 66 -19.37 -16.33 -0.01
N ASP A 67 -20.05 -17.42 -0.31
CA ASP A 67 -21.16 -17.45 -1.27
C ASP A 67 -22.25 -16.42 -0.94
N GLU A 68 -22.60 -16.26 0.35
CA GLU A 68 -23.60 -15.28 0.79
C GLU A 68 -23.13 -13.84 0.56
N ARG A 69 -21.82 -13.58 0.71
CA ARG A 69 -21.25 -12.25 0.48
C ARG A 69 -21.15 -11.93 -1.00
N VAL A 70 -20.82 -12.92 -1.83
CA VAL A 70 -20.83 -12.78 -3.30
C VAL A 70 -22.26 -12.47 -3.74
N ALA A 71 -23.25 -13.27 -3.34
CA ALA A 71 -24.65 -13.05 -3.69
C ALA A 71 -25.15 -11.66 -3.24
N LYS A 72 -24.82 -11.22 -2.03
CA LYS A 72 -25.15 -9.87 -1.56
C LYS A 72 -24.49 -8.81 -2.43
N TRP A 73 -23.20 -8.95 -2.73
CA TRP A 73 -22.46 -7.98 -3.55
C TRP A 73 -22.99 -7.89 -4.98
N GLU A 74 -23.36 -9.00 -5.61
CA GLU A 74 -23.97 -9.01 -6.95
C GLU A 74 -25.33 -8.31 -6.97
N GLN A 75 -26.13 -8.48 -5.90
CA GLN A 75 -27.44 -7.84 -5.78
C GLN A 75 -27.34 -6.34 -5.48
N THR A 76 -26.43 -5.91 -4.62
CA THR A 76 -26.41 -4.53 -4.09
C THR A 76 -25.25 -3.67 -4.61
N GLY A 77 -24.22 -4.27 -5.18
CA GLY A 77 -22.94 -3.63 -5.51
C GLY A 77 -22.08 -3.28 -4.29
N GLU A 78 -22.58 -3.50 -3.07
CA GLU A 78 -21.90 -3.11 -1.83
C GLU A 78 -20.85 -4.16 -1.43
N LYS A 79 -19.59 -3.75 -1.33
CA LYS A 79 -18.51 -4.62 -0.83
C LYS A 79 -18.50 -4.60 0.70
N PRO A 80 -18.57 -5.77 1.38
CA PRO A 80 -18.60 -5.82 2.84
C PRO A 80 -17.37 -5.21 3.53
N SER A 81 -16.21 -5.30 2.87
CA SER A 81 -14.97 -4.66 3.28
C SER A 81 -14.23 -4.14 2.06
N PRO A 82 -13.46 -3.06 2.16
CA PRO A 82 -12.54 -2.67 1.09
C PRO A 82 -11.41 -3.69 0.87
N VAL A 83 -11.18 -4.61 1.81
CA VAL A 83 -10.21 -5.70 1.69
C VAL A 83 -10.98 -7.02 1.72
N MET A 84 -11.12 -7.62 0.55
CA MET A 84 -11.77 -8.92 0.39
C MET A 84 -10.77 -9.95 -0.12
N VAL A 85 -10.81 -11.14 0.48
CA VAL A 85 -9.90 -12.26 0.21
C VAL A 85 -10.67 -13.38 -0.46
N TRP A 86 -10.10 -13.99 -1.48
CA TRP A 86 -10.71 -15.14 -2.16
C TRP A 86 -10.64 -16.41 -1.32
N THR A 87 -11.60 -17.30 -1.54
CA THR A 87 -11.49 -18.70 -1.08
C THR A 87 -10.48 -19.47 -1.95
N PRO A 88 -10.02 -20.65 -1.52
CA PRO A 88 -9.20 -21.53 -2.35
C PRO A 88 -9.87 -21.86 -3.70
N GLU A 89 -11.18 -22.13 -3.70
CA GLU A 89 -11.95 -22.48 -4.90
C GLU A 89 -12.02 -21.30 -5.88
N GLN A 90 -12.24 -20.09 -5.37
CA GLN A 90 -12.22 -18.87 -6.19
C GLN A 90 -10.82 -18.58 -6.73
N THR A 91 -9.78 -18.83 -5.94
CA THR A 91 -8.39 -18.70 -6.38
C THR A 91 -8.09 -19.71 -7.49
N GLY A 92 -8.54 -20.95 -7.34
CA GLY A 92 -8.45 -21.99 -8.37
C GLY A 92 -9.16 -21.58 -9.66
N ALA A 93 -10.42 -21.13 -9.56
CA ALA A 93 -11.19 -20.66 -10.71
C ALA A 93 -10.51 -19.49 -11.44
N PHE A 94 -9.87 -18.57 -10.70
CA PHE A 94 -9.05 -17.52 -11.31
C PHE A 94 -7.83 -18.10 -12.04
N LEU A 95 -7.11 -19.05 -11.44
CA LEU A 95 -5.96 -19.68 -12.07
C LEU A 95 -6.35 -20.49 -13.32
N ASP A 96 -7.47 -21.20 -13.30
CA ASP A 96 -8.01 -21.88 -14.47
C ASP A 96 -8.35 -20.88 -15.59
N PHE A 97 -8.94 -19.74 -15.22
CA PHE A 97 -9.26 -18.67 -16.16
C PHE A 97 -8.01 -18.06 -16.81
N VAL A 98 -6.92 -17.90 -16.06
CA VAL A 98 -5.65 -17.34 -16.59
C VAL A 98 -4.68 -18.40 -17.10
N ALA A 99 -5.10 -19.65 -17.30
CA ALA A 99 -4.20 -20.76 -17.64
C ALA A 99 -3.38 -20.53 -18.93
N GLU A 100 -3.94 -19.80 -19.90
CA GLU A 100 -3.25 -19.45 -21.16
C GLU A 100 -2.67 -18.03 -21.17
N ASP A 101 -2.78 -17.29 -20.06
CA ASP A 101 -2.21 -15.94 -19.97
C ASP A 101 -0.68 -16.01 -19.92
N ARG A 102 -0.01 -15.11 -20.65
CA ARG A 102 1.46 -15.05 -20.68
C ARG A 102 2.11 -14.89 -19.29
N LEU A 103 1.37 -14.37 -18.32
CA LEU A 103 1.80 -14.13 -16.93
C LEU A 103 1.31 -15.22 -15.97
N TYR A 104 0.75 -16.34 -16.46
CA TYR A 104 0.23 -17.42 -15.62
C TYR A 104 1.19 -17.84 -14.51
N ALA A 105 2.47 -18.07 -14.84
CA ALA A 105 3.48 -18.46 -13.86
C ALA A 105 3.66 -17.42 -12.74
N MET A 106 3.57 -16.13 -13.05
CA MET A 106 3.64 -15.05 -12.05
C MET A 106 2.41 -15.04 -11.14
N TRP A 107 1.21 -15.18 -11.72
CA TRP A 107 -0.03 -15.27 -10.95
C TRP A 107 -0.03 -16.49 -10.02
N HIS A 108 0.41 -17.63 -10.53
CA HIS A 108 0.54 -18.86 -9.77
C HIS A 108 1.57 -18.70 -8.63
N LEU A 109 2.72 -18.08 -8.89
CA LEU A 109 3.72 -17.83 -7.86
C LEU A 109 3.19 -16.91 -6.73
N ILE A 110 2.52 -15.81 -7.09
CA ILE A 110 1.95 -14.87 -6.12
C ILE A 110 0.86 -15.55 -5.29
N ALA A 111 -0.03 -16.31 -5.90
CA ALA A 111 -1.14 -16.98 -5.22
C ALA A 111 -0.64 -17.95 -4.12
N PHE A 112 0.44 -18.69 -4.38
CA PHE A 112 0.94 -19.72 -3.47
C PHE A 112 2.08 -19.27 -2.54
N ARG A 113 2.82 -18.21 -2.89
CA ARG A 113 3.99 -17.75 -2.12
C ARG A 113 3.88 -16.33 -1.58
N GLY A 114 2.86 -15.58 -1.99
CA GLY A 114 2.54 -14.28 -1.39
C GLY A 114 3.53 -13.16 -1.73
N LEU A 115 4.24 -13.25 -2.84
CA LEU A 115 5.14 -12.18 -3.29
C LEU A 115 4.33 -10.89 -3.52
N ARG A 116 4.92 -9.76 -3.12
CA ARG A 116 4.43 -8.44 -3.50
C ARG A 116 4.64 -8.27 -5.01
N ARG A 117 3.77 -7.48 -5.66
CA ARG A 117 3.86 -7.24 -7.11
C ARG A 117 5.27 -6.78 -7.55
N GLY A 118 5.89 -5.87 -6.80
CA GLY A 118 7.25 -5.39 -7.09
C GLY A 118 8.30 -6.49 -7.02
N GLU A 119 8.19 -7.37 -6.02
CA GLU A 119 9.06 -8.54 -5.87
C GLU A 119 8.85 -9.50 -7.04
N ALA A 120 7.60 -9.88 -7.34
CA ALA A 120 7.29 -10.83 -8.42
C ALA A 120 7.77 -10.35 -9.80
N CYS A 121 7.72 -9.04 -10.06
CA CYS A 121 8.19 -8.46 -11.32
C CYS A 121 9.70 -8.16 -11.32
N GLY A 122 10.35 -8.11 -10.16
CA GLY A 122 11.72 -7.59 -10.01
C GLY A 122 12.81 -8.64 -9.87
N GLN A 123 12.49 -9.93 -9.92
CA GLN A 123 13.48 -10.98 -9.63
C GLN A 123 14.50 -11.16 -10.77
N PRO A 124 15.81 -11.13 -10.47
CA PRO A 124 16.83 -11.45 -11.45
C PRO A 124 16.91 -12.97 -11.67
N TRP A 125 17.31 -13.37 -12.87
CA TRP A 125 17.54 -14.78 -13.22
C TRP A 125 18.60 -15.44 -12.33
N SER A 126 19.59 -14.69 -11.84
CA SER A 126 20.63 -15.21 -10.93
C SER A 126 20.08 -15.70 -9.59
N GLU A 127 18.89 -15.23 -9.19
CA GLU A 127 18.24 -15.55 -7.92
C GLU A 127 17.03 -16.48 -8.10
N THR A 128 16.82 -16.95 -9.33
CA THR A 128 15.76 -17.88 -9.71
C THR A 128 16.37 -19.17 -10.23
N ASN A 129 16.33 -20.23 -9.43
CA ASN A 129 16.82 -21.55 -9.83
C ASN A 129 15.64 -22.52 -9.98
N LEU A 130 15.34 -22.83 -11.24
CA LEU A 130 14.24 -23.75 -11.58
C LEU A 130 14.61 -25.22 -11.35
N ASP A 131 15.89 -25.59 -11.40
CA ASP A 131 16.34 -26.97 -11.16
C ASP A 131 16.20 -27.35 -9.68
N THR A 132 16.45 -26.39 -8.78
CA THR A 132 16.30 -26.57 -7.32
C THR A 132 14.96 -26.06 -6.78
N HIS A 133 14.06 -25.62 -7.65
CA HIS A 133 12.75 -25.06 -7.31
C HIS A 133 12.81 -23.93 -6.25
N SER A 134 13.81 -23.06 -6.36
CA SER A 134 14.06 -21.99 -5.39
C SER A 134 14.09 -20.62 -6.03
N LEU A 135 13.53 -19.64 -5.31
CA LEU A 135 13.59 -18.23 -5.67
C LEU A 135 13.93 -17.44 -4.41
N THR A 136 14.98 -16.63 -4.49
CA THR A 136 15.38 -15.70 -3.44
C THR A 136 14.81 -14.33 -3.77
N VAL A 137 13.97 -13.78 -2.89
CA VAL A 137 13.49 -12.39 -3.04
C VAL A 137 14.63 -11.45 -2.67
N SER A 138 15.38 -11.00 -3.67
CA SER A 138 16.58 -10.16 -3.50
C SER A 138 16.41 -8.72 -4.01
N SER A 139 15.38 -8.47 -4.79
CA SER A 139 15.03 -7.16 -5.33
C SER A 139 13.52 -6.99 -5.49
N GLN A 140 13.08 -5.74 -5.57
CA GLN A 140 11.72 -5.38 -5.98
C GLN A 140 11.74 -4.18 -6.94
N LEU A 141 10.77 -4.13 -7.85
CA LEU A 141 10.48 -2.93 -8.61
C LEU A 141 9.50 -2.03 -7.86
N VAL A 142 9.92 -0.79 -7.61
CA VAL A 142 9.11 0.26 -6.98
C VAL A 142 8.82 1.37 -7.97
N GLN A 143 7.71 2.07 -7.77
CA GLN A 143 7.41 3.29 -8.50
C GLN A 143 7.81 4.48 -7.64
N ASP A 144 8.80 5.24 -8.06
CA ASP A 144 9.12 6.54 -7.47
C ASP A 144 8.71 7.66 -8.44
N GLY A 145 7.77 8.50 -8.00
CA GLY A 145 7.09 9.44 -8.88
C GLY A 145 6.43 8.74 -10.08
N TRP A 146 7.03 8.95 -11.26
CA TRP A 146 6.57 8.38 -12.54
C TRP A 146 7.52 7.33 -13.11
N ASP A 147 8.66 7.11 -12.45
CA ASP A 147 9.70 6.19 -12.90
C ASP A 147 9.64 4.88 -12.13
N VAL A 148 10.12 3.80 -12.77
CA VAL A 148 10.22 2.48 -12.15
C VAL A 148 11.69 2.20 -11.86
N GLU A 149 11.98 1.92 -10.60
CA GLU A 149 13.34 1.69 -10.11
C GLU A 149 13.43 0.36 -9.38
N ALA A 150 14.63 -0.24 -9.42
CA ALA A 150 14.93 -1.41 -8.59
C ALA A 150 15.33 -0.95 -7.19
N SER A 151 14.82 -1.63 -6.18
CA SER A 151 15.11 -1.39 -4.76
C SER A 151 15.33 -2.71 -4.04
N ASP A 152 15.98 -2.63 -2.88
CA ASP A 152 16.02 -3.73 -1.93
C ASP A 152 14.57 -4.10 -1.47
N PRO A 153 14.26 -5.39 -1.22
CA PRO A 153 12.93 -5.88 -0.84
C PRO A 153 12.32 -5.31 0.45
#